data_AF-A0A8J7UE07-F1
#
_entry.id   AF-A0A8J7UE07-F1
#
_cell.length_a   1.000
_cell.length_b   1.000
_cell.length_c   1.000
_cell.angle_alpha   90.00
_cell.angle_beta   90.00
_cell.angle_gamma   90.00
#
_symmetry.space_group_name_H-M   'P 1'
#
loop_
_entity.id
_entity.type
_entity.pdbx_description
1 polymer ?
#
loop_
_entity_poly.entity_id
_entity_poly.type
_entity_poly.pdbx_seq_one_letter_code
_entity_poly.pdbx_strand_id
1 'polypeptide(L)'
;MLGVIREKFSLSPQELPVFLYEFIPLFEKPKEENMPEPSQCWMIGGRVDPRDLDASVTLWQTNIDTRRGDILLHYETTPISAITGLWIAEEDAIVDPLTHWYSNTYIGHRVALPRISKKEMSEHDSLSKFPLVRKNFQGVNGFLVDSDTYKNILALLEAKGFDTASLPHLYAPTMPDGIVIDSEKDVEERLLQPLLSSFGLKDGVDYIRQLGIHVGSGHRVFPDFAVYYNKREETTRVIIEAKLHMKTRADVEAAFFQARSYALNLQSRVIVLCDKIRILVYLNRNGAFNMINPIQFGWNDMNLPEKYNALKNIINQ
;
A
#
# COMPACT_ATOMS: atom_id res chain seq x y z
N MET A 1 14.58 -8.97 28.50
CA MET A 1 13.61 -9.27 27.42
C MET A 1 13.34 -10.78 27.35
N LEU A 2 14.33 -11.62 26.99
CA LEU A 2 14.16 -13.09 26.89
C LEU A 2 13.72 -13.79 28.20
N GLY A 3 14.22 -13.34 29.36
CA GLY A 3 13.81 -13.88 30.67
C GLY A 3 12.33 -13.64 31.00
N VAL A 4 11.77 -12.51 30.59
CA VAL A 4 10.35 -12.14 30.81
C VAL A 4 9.44 -12.98 29.92
N ILE A 5 9.85 -13.27 28.68
CA ILE A 5 9.14 -14.16 27.75
C ILE A 5 9.08 -15.57 28.32
N ARG A 6 10.23 -16.06 28.79
CA ARG A 6 10.35 -17.37 29.41
C ARG A 6 9.37 -17.53 30.56
N GLU A 7 9.28 -16.53 31.44
CA GLU A 7 8.34 -16.54 32.57
C GLU A 7 6.88 -16.40 32.13
N LYS A 8 6.57 -15.48 31.21
CA LYS A 8 5.21 -15.22 30.71
C LYS A 8 4.58 -16.43 30.02
N PHE A 9 5.38 -17.19 29.28
CA PHE A 9 4.94 -18.37 28.54
C PHE A 9 5.33 -19.68 29.21
N SER A 10 5.84 -19.62 30.45
CA SER A 10 6.27 -20.79 31.24
C SER A 10 7.23 -21.73 30.48
N LEU A 11 8.09 -21.17 29.64
CA LEU A 11 9.09 -21.92 28.89
C LEU A 11 10.24 -22.31 29.83
N SER A 12 10.76 -23.52 29.70
CA SER A 12 12.02 -23.93 30.32
C SER A 12 13.21 -23.22 29.64
N PRO A 13 14.40 -23.21 30.28
CA PRO A 13 15.62 -22.71 29.65
C PRO A 13 15.93 -23.36 28.30
N GLN A 14 15.51 -24.61 28.08
CA GLN A 14 15.72 -25.38 26.86
C GLN A 14 14.63 -25.14 25.82
N GLU A 15 13.39 -24.90 26.24
CA GLU A 15 12.26 -24.64 25.32
C GLU A 15 12.34 -23.26 24.66
N LEU A 16 12.94 -22.25 25.30
CA LEU A 16 13.07 -20.94 24.68
C LEU A 16 13.96 -20.97 23.41
N PRO A 17 15.16 -21.58 23.42
CA PRO A 17 15.93 -21.82 22.19
C PRO A 17 15.15 -22.63 21.16
N VAL A 18 14.49 -23.72 21.55
CA VAL A 18 13.71 -24.57 20.61
C VAL A 18 12.57 -23.76 19.97
N PHE A 19 11.83 -23.00 20.77
CA PHE A 19 10.80 -22.08 20.29
C PHE A 19 11.34 -21.08 19.26
N LEU A 20 12.52 -20.49 19.51
CA LEU A 20 13.13 -19.58 18.54
C LEU A 20 13.57 -20.34 17.26
N TYR A 21 14.24 -21.48 17.39
CA TYR A 21 14.78 -22.24 16.26
C TYR A 21 13.69 -22.90 15.40
N GLU A 22 12.57 -23.32 15.96
CA GLU A 22 11.44 -23.86 15.18
C GLU A 22 10.68 -22.77 14.42
N PHE A 23 10.64 -21.55 14.95
CA PHE A 23 9.94 -20.43 14.32
C PHE A 23 10.80 -19.64 13.32
N ILE A 24 12.12 -19.55 13.51
CA ILE A 24 13.03 -18.82 12.61
C ILE A 24 12.89 -19.24 11.12
N PRO A 25 12.82 -20.54 10.76
CA PRO A 25 12.62 -20.97 9.38
C PRO A 25 11.30 -20.50 8.75
N LEU A 26 10.29 -20.14 9.56
CA LEU A 26 9.00 -19.62 9.08
C LEU A 26 9.06 -18.12 8.74
N PHE A 27 10.15 -17.44 9.11
CA PHE A 27 10.36 -16.01 8.87
C PHE A 27 11.33 -15.71 7.71
N GLU A 28 11.74 -16.72 6.94
CA GLU A 28 12.47 -16.50 5.69
C GLU A 28 11.57 -15.78 4.67
N LYS A 29 11.52 -14.46 4.75
CA LYS A 29 10.98 -13.64 3.67
C LYS A 29 12.02 -13.61 2.55
N PRO A 30 11.66 -13.94 1.30
CA PRO A 30 12.54 -13.70 0.17
C PRO A 30 12.88 -12.21 0.15
N LYS A 31 14.17 -11.89 0.08
CA LYS A 31 14.64 -10.52 0.00
C LYS A 31 14.25 -9.98 -1.38
N GLU A 32 13.20 -9.17 -1.44
CA GLU A 32 12.84 -8.46 -2.67
C GLU A 32 13.97 -7.49 -3.02
N GLU A 33 14.63 -7.72 -4.17
CA GLU A 33 15.85 -6.99 -4.55
C GLU A 33 15.65 -5.48 -4.70
N ASN A 34 14.47 -5.04 -5.14
CA ASN A 34 14.17 -3.62 -5.39
C ASN A 34 13.24 -3.04 -4.32
N MET A 35 13.48 -1.79 -3.93
CA MET A 35 12.56 -1.01 -3.09
C MET A 35 11.29 -0.70 -3.90
N PRO A 36 10.10 -1.00 -3.38
CA PRO A 36 8.85 -0.65 -4.07
C PRO A 36 8.66 0.87 -4.11
N GLU A 37 7.87 1.35 -5.06
CA GLU A 37 7.47 2.75 -5.10
C GLU A 37 6.66 3.10 -3.84
N PRO A 38 6.86 4.28 -3.24
CA PRO A 38 6.16 4.66 -2.02
C PRO A 38 4.65 4.75 -2.22
N SER A 39 3.92 3.96 -1.42
CA SER A 39 2.47 3.91 -1.48
C SER A 39 1.81 4.94 -0.56
N GLN A 40 2.44 5.20 0.59
CA GLN A 40 1.94 6.09 1.63
C GLN A 40 3.05 6.93 2.24
N CYS A 41 2.65 8.01 2.90
CA CYS A 41 3.53 8.84 3.70
C CYS A 41 2.99 8.91 5.13
N TRP A 42 3.87 8.70 6.11
CA TRP A 42 3.53 8.70 7.51
C TRP A 42 4.35 9.73 8.27
N MET A 43 3.74 10.35 9.28
CA MET A 43 4.47 11.06 10.30
C MET A 43 5.01 10.06 11.31
N ILE A 44 6.30 10.20 11.62
CA ILE A 44 6.96 9.57 12.76
C ILE A 44 7.61 10.68 13.58
N GLY A 45 7.89 10.42 14.84
CA GLY A 45 8.50 11.41 15.71
C GLY A 45 9.09 10.86 16.98
N GLY A 46 9.98 11.67 17.52
CA GLY A 46 10.87 11.30 18.61
C GLY A 46 12.14 12.14 18.54
N ARG A 47 13.06 11.90 19.46
CA ARG A 47 14.41 12.48 19.36
C ARG A 47 15.26 11.48 18.59
N VAL A 48 15.94 11.94 17.55
CA VAL A 48 16.90 11.08 16.84
C VAL A 48 18.16 10.99 17.68
N ASP A 49 18.58 9.77 18.01
CA ASP A 49 19.88 9.58 18.63
C ASP A 49 20.97 9.87 17.60
N PRO A 50 22.05 10.61 17.93
CA PRO A 50 23.14 10.84 17.01
C PRO A 50 23.71 9.56 16.39
N ARG A 51 23.65 8.42 17.10
CA ARG A 51 24.09 7.11 16.62
C ARG A 51 23.21 6.56 15.49
N ASP A 52 21.94 6.94 15.46
CA ASP A 52 21.00 6.51 14.42
C ASP A 52 21.19 7.30 13.11
N LEU A 53 21.84 8.47 13.16
CA LEU A 53 22.09 9.28 11.96
C LEU A 53 23.05 8.62 10.98
N ASP A 54 24.01 7.87 11.50
CA ASP A 54 25.02 7.14 10.71
C ASP A 54 24.65 5.66 10.52
N ALA A 55 23.57 5.19 11.15
CA ALA A 55 23.09 3.82 11.00
C ALA A 55 22.48 3.64 9.60
N SER A 56 22.81 2.51 8.95
CA SER A 56 22.16 2.15 7.69
C SER A 56 20.67 1.89 7.88
N VAL A 57 20.30 1.31 9.03
CA VAL A 57 18.95 0.95 9.41
C VAL A 57 18.78 1.07 10.93
N THR A 58 17.65 1.64 11.37
CA THR A 58 17.27 1.76 12.79
C THR A 58 15.83 1.31 12.99
N LEU A 59 15.50 0.75 14.16
CA LEU A 59 14.12 0.40 14.51
C LEU A 59 13.36 1.63 15.03
N TRP A 60 12.17 1.90 14.49
CA TRP A 60 11.35 3.04 14.90
C TRP A 60 9.89 2.69 15.10
N GLN A 61 9.21 3.42 15.98
CA GLN A 61 7.76 3.29 16.16
C GLN A 61 7.01 3.81 14.93
N THR A 62 6.13 2.99 14.35
CA THR A 62 5.37 3.34 13.15
C THR A 62 3.91 2.91 13.27
N ASN A 63 3.12 3.25 12.25
CA ASN A 63 1.79 2.67 12.09
C ASN A 63 1.93 1.20 11.68
N ILE A 64 1.02 0.33 12.13
CA ILE A 64 0.98 -1.08 11.72
C ILE A 64 0.70 -1.25 10.21
N ASP A 65 0.10 -0.24 9.58
CA ASP A 65 -0.17 -0.22 8.15
C ASP A 65 1.03 0.25 7.31
N THR A 66 2.14 0.65 7.94
CA THR A 66 3.36 1.03 7.21
C THR A 66 3.89 -0.18 6.43
N ARG A 67 4.21 0.03 5.16
CA ARG A 67 4.80 -0.99 4.28
C ARG A 67 6.19 -0.60 3.83
N ARG A 68 6.99 -1.61 3.48
CA ARG A 68 8.29 -1.39 2.86
C ARG A 68 8.17 -0.41 1.70
N GLY A 69 9.08 0.57 1.63
CA GLY A 69 9.09 1.65 0.63
C GLY A 69 8.27 2.89 1.00
N ASP A 70 7.40 2.84 2.00
CA ASP A 70 6.64 4.02 2.43
C ASP A 70 7.54 5.14 2.94
N ILE A 71 7.09 6.38 2.74
CA ILE A 71 7.78 7.60 3.17
C ILE A 71 7.48 7.85 4.65
N LEU A 72 8.51 8.19 5.43
CA LEU A 72 8.39 8.50 6.84
C LEU A 72 8.94 9.90 7.13
N LEU A 73 8.05 10.88 7.28
CA LEU A 73 8.41 12.24 7.69
C LEU A 73 8.69 12.28 9.18
N HIS A 74 9.93 12.59 9.53
CA HIS A 74 10.38 12.59 10.91
C HIS A 74 10.26 13.98 11.55
N TYR A 75 9.35 14.08 12.53
CA TYR A 75 9.16 15.23 13.39
C TYR A 75 9.94 15.07 14.71
N GLU A 76 10.93 15.92 14.92
CA GLU A 76 11.60 15.99 16.22
C GLU A 76 10.74 16.79 17.20
N THR A 77 10.44 16.15 18.32
CA THR A 77 9.69 16.78 19.43
C THR A 77 10.54 17.82 20.15
N THR A 78 10.01 18.41 21.23
CA THR A 78 10.73 19.39 22.05
C THR A 78 12.14 18.90 22.40
N PRO A 79 13.20 19.73 22.21
CA PRO A 79 13.15 21.18 21.98
C PRO A 79 13.10 21.64 20.51
N ILE A 80 13.19 20.74 19.53
CA ILE A 80 13.32 21.14 18.12
C ILE A 80 11.98 21.51 17.51
N SER A 81 10.93 20.72 17.77
CA SER A 81 9.55 20.98 17.33
C SER A 81 9.42 21.29 15.84
N ALA A 82 10.06 20.45 15.01
CA ALA A 82 10.11 20.62 13.57
C ALA A 82 10.23 19.27 12.85
N ILE A 83 9.77 19.20 11.60
CA ILE A 83 10.20 18.16 10.66
C ILE A 83 11.67 18.41 10.33
N THR A 84 12.51 17.38 10.49
CA THR A 84 13.97 17.51 10.32
C THR A 84 14.58 16.49 9.36
N GLY A 85 13.78 15.51 8.94
CA GLY A 85 14.24 14.48 8.02
C GLY A 85 13.11 13.66 7.46
N LEU A 86 13.49 12.87 6.47
CA LEU A 86 12.68 11.85 5.84
C LEU A 86 13.43 10.53 5.91
N TRP A 87 12.70 9.45 6.11
CA TRP A 87 13.21 8.08 6.04
C TRP A 87 12.33 7.24 5.13
N ILE A 88 12.84 6.08 4.74
CA ILE A 88 12.09 5.04 4.04
C ILE A 88 11.89 3.87 4.99
N ALA A 89 10.70 3.26 4.96
CA ALA A 89 10.47 2.00 5.64
C ALA A 89 11.21 0.87 4.90
N GLU A 90 12.15 0.20 5.57
CA GLU A 90 12.90 -0.93 5.02
C GLU A 90 12.07 -2.21 5.00
N GLU A 91 11.12 -2.31 5.92
CA GLU A 91 10.26 -3.46 6.11
C GLU A 91 8.81 -3.06 6.37
N ASP A 92 7.91 -4.02 6.22
CA ASP A 92 6.54 -3.86 6.71
C ASP A 92 6.55 -3.73 8.22
N ALA A 93 5.71 -2.84 8.75
CA ALA A 93 5.54 -2.75 10.18
C ALA A 93 4.97 -4.04 10.76
N ILE A 94 5.50 -4.41 11.92
CA ILE A 94 5.08 -5.59 12.67
C ILE A 94 4.49 -5.16 14.01
N VAL A 95 3.60 -5.99 14.55
CA VAL A 95 3.26 -5.95 15.98
C VAL A 95 4.30 -6.80 16.69
N ASP A 96 5.18 -6.16 17.46
CA ASP A 96 6.11 -6.88 18.32
C ASP A 96 5.59 -6.86 19.77
N PRO A 97 5.04 -7.98 20.29
CA PRO A 97 4.51 -8.06 21.66
C PRO A 97 5.60 -7.93 22.74
N LEU A 98 6.88 -7.86 22.35
CA LEU A 98 8.05 -7.76 23.20
C LEU A 98 8.60 -6.33 23.28
N THR A 99 8.17 -5.44 22.39
CA THR A 99 8.60 -4.03 22.39
C THR A 99 7.64 -3.15 23.19
N HIS A 100 8.14 -1.99 23.62
CA HIS A 100 7.34 -0.99 24.31
C HIS A 100 6.26 -0.37 23.40
N TRP A 101 6.51 -0.37 22.09
CA TRP A 101 5.62 0.20 21.09
C TRP A 101 4.73 -0.88 20.49
N TYR A 102 3.45 -0.56 20.28
CA TYR A 102 2.51 -1.51 19.70
C TYR A 102 2.93 -1.99 18.29
N SER A 103 3.52 -1.10 17.49
CA SER A 103 4.06 -1.43 16.19
C SER A 103 5.34 -0.66 15.91
N ASN A 104 6.23 -1.31 15.17
CA ASN A 104 7.51 -0.77 14.75
C ASN A 104 7.90 -1.34 13.38
N THR A 105 8.81 -0.64 12.72
CA THR A 105 9.50 -1.12 11.53
C THR A 105 10.94 -0.65 11.53
N TYR A 106 11.76 -1.30 10.70
CA TYR A 106 13.08 -0.82 10.36
C TYR A 106 12.99 0.32 9.35
N ILE A 107 13.71 1.41 9.63
CA ILE A 107 13.75 2.61 8.80
C ILE A 107 15.18 2.88 8.34
N GLY A 108 15.34 3.36 7.12
CA GLY A 108 16.63 3.60 6.49
C GLY A 108 16.57 4.73 5.48
N HIS A 109 17.65 4.88 4.70
CA HIS A 109 17.78 5.89 3.65
C HIS A 109 17.43 7.32 4.09
N ARG A 110 17.96 7.74 5.24
CA ARG A 110 17.68 9.06 5.80
C ARG A 110 18.07 10.18 4.83
N VAL A 111 17.14 11.10 4.60
CA VAL A 111 17.42 12.41 3.98
C VAL A 111 17.24 13.50 5.02
N ALA A 112 18.30 14.28 5.26
CA ALA A 112 18.23 15.46 6.12
C ALA A 112 17.46 16.57 5.40
N LEU A 113 16.45 17.14 6.07
CA LEU A 113 15.65 18.22 5.51
C LEU A 113 15.92 19.54 6.25
N PRO A 114 15.83 20.69 5.56
CA PRO A 114 15.67 21.96 6.23
C PRO A 114 14.48 21.91 7.18
N ARG A 115 14.66 22.52 8.36
CA ARG A 115 13.64 22.47 9.40
C ARG A 115 12.35 23.14 8.92
N ILE A 116 11.25 22.39 9.01
CA ILE A 116 9.90 22.92 8.91
C ILE A 116 9.31 22.89 10.32
N SER A 117 9.27 24.04 10.96
CA SER A 117 8.78 24.17 12.32
C SER A 117 7.28 23.97 12.41
N LYS A 118 6.83 23.53 13.59
CA LYS A 118 5.41 23.50 13.93
C LYS A 118 4.73 24.86 13.66
N LYS A 119 5.42 25.97 13.94
CA LYS A 119 4.91 27.33 13.73
C LYS A 119 4.63 27.59 12.26
N GLU A 120 5.59 27.30 11.39
CA GLU A 120 5.42 27.46 9.93
C GLU A 120 4.24 26.64 9.40
N MET A 121 4.07 25.39 9.86
CA MET A 121 2.91 24.59 9.46
C MET A 121 1.58 25.15 9.98
N SER A 122 1.59 25.79 11.16
CA SER A 122 0.39 26.38 11.76
C SER A 122 -0.03 27.70 11.08
N GLU A 123 0.92 28.42 10.50
CA GLU A 123 0.70 29.68 9.78
C GLU A 123 0.36 29.48 8.30
N HIS A 124 0.56 28.27 7.76
CA HIS A 124 0.27 27.93 6.37
C HIS A 124 -1.23 27.59 6.17
N ASP A 125 -1.85 28.17 5.14
CA ASP A 125 -3.30 28.07 4.88
C ASP A 125 -3.83 26.62 4.75
N SER A 126 -3.11 25.77 4.03
CA SER A 126 -3.44 24.35 3.88
C SER A 126 -3.01 23.51 5.10
N LEU A 127 -1.73 23.58 5.50
CA LEU A 127 -1.18 22.71 6.55
C LEU A 127 -1.74 23.00 7.95
N SER A 128 -2.21 24.22 8.24
CA SER A 128 -2.89 24.54 9.50
C SER A 128 -4.17 23.71 9.73
N LYS A 129 -4.74 23.17 8.64
CA LYS A 129 -5.92 22.30 8.67
C LYS A 129 -5.57 20.83 8.90
N PHE A 130 -4.30 20.45 8.72
CA PHE A 130 -3.83 19.09 8.97
C PHE A 130 -4.10 18.72 10.43
N PRO A 131 -4.81 17.61 10.74
CA PRO A 131 -5.28 17.36 12.10
C PRO A 131 -4.14 17.22 13.11
N LEU A 132 -2.97 16.74 12.69
CA LEU A 132 -1.81 16.64 13.56
C LEU A 132 -1.28 18.02 14.01
N VAL A 133 -1.32 19.03 13.13
CA VAL A 133 -0.95 20.42 13.47
C VAL A 133 -1.91 20.97 14.53
N ARG A 134 -3.22 20.76 14.34
CA ARG A 134 -4.27 21.15 15.31
C ARG A 134 -4.11 20.47 16.67
N LYS A 135 -3.61 19.23 16.68
CA LYS A 135 -3.26 18.47 17.89
C LYS A 135 -1.89 18.83 18.46
N ASN A 136 -1.23 19.87 17.96
CA ASN A 136 0.10 20.26 18.40
C ASN A 136 1.14 19.13 18.30
N PHE A 137 1.01 18.25 17.31
CA PHE A 137 1.86 17.06 17.12
C PHE A 137 1.80 16.04 18.28
N GLN A 138 0.77 16.08 19.12
CA GLN A 138 0.51 15.03 20.10
C GLN A 138 0.09 13.74 19.39
N GLY A 139 0.76 12.63 19.70
CA GLY A 139 0.53 11.35 19.03
C GLY A 139 1.01 11.33 17.58
N VAL A 140 2.16 11.96 17.30
CA VAL A 140 2.73 12.07 15.94
C VAL A 140 2.99 10.73 15.25
N ASN A 141 3.36 9.69 16.00
CA ASN A 141 3.72 8.40 15.45
C ASN A 141 2.53 7.73 14.76
N GLY A 142 2.71 7.45 13.47
CA GLY A 142 1.75 6.72 12.65
C GLY A 142 0.62 7.56 12.07
N PHE A 143 0.75 8.89 12.06
CA PHE A 143 -0.26 9.77 11.45
C PHE A 143 -0.10 9.77 9.92
N LEU A 144 -1.16 9.43 9.18
CA LEU A 144 -1.12 9.41 7.72
C LEU A 144 -1.01 10.83 7.14
N VAL A 145 -0.14 11.01 6.16
CA VAL A 145 0.04 12.24 5.38
C VAL A 145 -0.51 11.99 3.98
N ASP A 146 -1.59 12.69 3.62
CA ASP A 146 -2.16 12.61 2.28
C ASP A 146 -1.29 13.31 1.22
N SER A 147 -1.58 13.06 -0.05
CA SER A 147 -0.80 13.59 -1.17
C SER A 147 -0.75 15.13 -1.18
N ASP A 148 -1.86 15.80 -0.86
CA ASP A 148 -1.92 17.26 -0.87
C ASP A 148 -1.11 17.85 0.29
N THR A 149 -1.19 17.27 1.48
CA THR A 149 -0.38 17.66 2.64
C THR A 149 1.10 17.46 2.33
N TYR A 150 1.47 16.32 1.74
CA TYR A 150 2.85 16.04 1.34
C TYR A 150 3.36 17.05 0.31
N LYS A 151 2.57 17.38 -0.73
CA LYS A 151 2.90 18.43 -1.71
C LYS A 151 3.13 19.80 -1.08
N ASN A 152 2.30 20.20 -0.12
CA ASN A 152 2.48 21.47 0.60
C ASN A 152 3.78 21.45 1.46
N ILE A 153 4.15 20.30 2.01
CA ILE A 153 5.44 20.14 2.72
C ILE A 153 6.61 20.28 1.74
N LEU A 154 6.54 19.64 0.57
CA LEU A 154 7.55 19.80 -0.49
C LEU A 154 7.70 21.26 -0.92
N ALA A 155 6.59 21.97 -1.13
CA ALA A 155 6.61 23.40 -1.47
C ALA A 155 7.31 24.27 -0.39
N LEU A 156 7.13 23.95 0.90
CA LEU A 156 7.86 24.61 1.98
C LEU A 156 9.37 24.33 1.95
N LEU A 157 9.78 23.12 1.53
CA LEU A 157 11.19 22.78 1.36
C LEU A 157 11.79 23.55 0.16
N GLU A 158 11.08 23.61 -0.96
CA GLU A 158 11.48 24.36 -2.16
C GLU A 158 11.63 25.86 -1.85
N ALA A 159 10.69 26.44 -1.08
CA ALA A 159 10.77 27.83 -0.63
C ALA A 159 12.01 28.11 0.25
N LYS A 160 12.59 27.08 0.86
CA LYS A 160 13.83 27.14 1.64
C LYS A 160 15.09 26.83 0.78
N GLY A 161 14.93 26.66 -0.54
CA GLY A 161 16.01 26.36 -1.46
C GLY A 161 16.46 24.89 -1.47
N PHE A 162 15.64 23.98 -0.96
CA PHE A 162 15.93 22.55 -1.02
C PHE A 162 15.46 21.93 -2.33
N ASP A 163 16.29 21.07 -2.93
CA ASP A 163 15.92 20.32 -4.12
C ASP A 163 15.07 19.09 -3.76
N THR A 164 13.76 19.22 -3.98
CA THR A 164 12.76 18.18 -3.74
C THR A 164 12.67 17.14 -4.85
N ALA A 165 13.29 17.35 -6.03
CA ALA A 165 13.21 16.41 -7.14
C ALA A 165 13.84 15.05 -6.80
N SER A 166 14.82 15.05 -5.90
CA SER A 166 15.48 13.85 -5.38
C SER A 166 14.68 13.09 -4.31
N LEU A 167 13.61 13.69 -3.77
CA LEU A 167 12.80 13.07 -2.74
C LEU A 167 11.84 12.03 -3.33
N PRO A 168 11.47 11.00 -2.57
CA PRO A 168 10.42 10.07 -2.96
C PRO A 168 9.09 10.82 -3.15
N HIS A 169 8.39 10.51 -4.24
CA HIS A 169 7.08 11.09 -4.53
C HIS A 169 6.00 10.04 -4.28
N LEU A 170 4.91 10.44 -3.62
CA LEU A 170 3.75 9.58 -3.47
C LEU A 170 3.15 9.30 -4.84
N TYR A 171 2.98 8.03 -5.16
CA TYR A 171 2.22 7.62 -6.32
C TYR A 171 0.74 7.96 -6.12
N ALA A 172 0.31 9.09 -6.67
CA ALA A 172 -1.03 9.65 -6.50
C ALA A 172 -1.76 9.69 -7.85
N PRO A 173 -2.31 8.54 -8.30
CA PRO A 173 -3.08 8.51 -9.52
C PRO A 173 -4.28 9.45 -9.42
N THR A 174 -4.63 10.05 -10.54
CA THR A 174 -5.75 10.99 -10.66
C THR A 174 -6.79 10.43 -11.61
N MET A 175 -8.02 10.96 -11.48
CA MET A 175 -9.06 10.72 -12.46
C MET A 175 -8.57 11.15 -13.85
N PRO A 176 -8.93 10.40 -14.92
CA PRO A 176 -8.75 10.90 -16.28
C PRO A 176 -9.53 12.19 -16.52
N ASP A 177 -8.90 13.10 -17.26
CA ASP A 177 -9.52 14.36 -17.63
C ASP A 177 -10.75 14.15 -18.52
N GLY A 178 -11.82 14.91 -18.26
CA GLY A 178 -13.03 14.90 -19.09
C GLY A 178 -13.96 13.69 -18.88
N ILE A 179 -13.66 12.79 -17.94
CA ILE A 179 -14.53 11.64 -17.62
C ILE A 179 -15.28 11.90 -16.31
N VAL A 180 -16.61 11.87 -16.39
CA VAL A 180 -17.50 11.91 -15.21
C VAL A 180 -17.83 10.47 -14.79
N ILE A 181 -17.62 10.16 -13.51
CA ILE A 181 -17.88 8.85 -12.91
C ILE A 181 -18.72 9.05 -11.64
N ASP A 182 -19.99 8.64 -11.71
CA ASP A 182 -20.95 8.81 -10.61
C ASP A 182 -21.37 7.47 -9.98
N SER A 183 -21.09 6.36 -10.66
CA SER A 183 -21.46 5.01 -10.23
C SER A 183 -20.38 3.96 -10.52
N GLU A 184 -20.48 2.79 -9.89
CA GLU A 184 -19.65 1.61 -10.20
C GLU A 184 -19.76 1.23 -11.68
N LYS A 185 -20.98 1.29 -12.22
CA LYS A 185 -21.24 1.02 -13.63
C LYS A 185 -20.49 1.98 -14.56
N ASP A 186 -20.33 3.25 -14.19
CA ASP A 186 -19.53 4.18 -15.00
C ASP A 186 -18.04 3.81 -15.00
N VAL A 187 -17.50 3.28 -13.89
CA VAL A 187 -16.12 2.76 -13.86
C VAL A 187 -15.97 1.61 -14.86
N GLU A 188 -16.94 0.69 -14.89
CA GLU A 188 -16.94 -0.41 -15.86
C GLU A 188 -17.01 0.08 -17.30
N GLU A 189 -18.00 0.92 -17.63
CA GLU A 189 -18.33 1.29 -19.01
C GLU A 189 -17.39 2.34 -19.60
N ARG A 190 -16.89 3.28 -18.77
CA ARG A 190 -16.10 4.41 -19.25
C ARG A 190 -14.59 4.24 -19.06
N LEU A 191 -14.16 3.35 -18.17
CA LEU A 191 -12.73 3.13 -17.88
C LEU A 191 -12.30 1.70 -18.24
N LEU A 192 -12.93 0.69 -17.63
CA LEU A 192 -12.49 -0.70 -17.76
C LEU A 192 -12.75 -1.29 -19.16
N GLN A 193 -13.98 -1.22 -19.67
CA GLN A 193 -14.33 -1.79 -20.98
C GLN A 193 -13.54 -1.17 -22.14
N PRO A 194 -13.34 0.17 -22.21
CA PRO A 194 -12.45 0.77 -23.20
C PRO A 194 -11.01 0.26 -23.09
N LEU A 195 -10.50 0.09 -21.87
CA LEU A 195 -9.17 -0.46 -21.64
C LEU A 195 -9.05 -1.92 -22.15
N LEU A 196 -9.99 -2.79 -21.79
CA LEU A 196 -10.02 -4.18 -22.26
C LEU A 196 -10.12 -4.24 -23.80
N SER A 197 -10.96 -3.38 -24.39
CA SER A 197 -11.08 -3.26 -25.85
C SER A 197 -9.76 -2.85 -26.50
N SER A 198 -9.02 -1.93 -25.87
CA SER A 198 -7.68 -1.53 -26.34
C SER A 198 -6.68 -2.69 -26.29
N PHE A 199 -6.82 -3.61 -25.33
CA PHE A 199 -6.01 -4.84 -25.26
C PHE A 199 -6.38 -5.87 -26.34
N GLY A 200 -7.45 -5.62 -27.08
CA GLY A 200 -7.99 -6.51 -28.13
C GLY A 200 -9.04 -7.49 -27.62
N LEU A 201 -9.51 -7.34 -26.38
CA LEU A 201 -10.49 -8.22 -25.74
C LEU A 201 -11.92 -7.79 -26.06
N LYS A 202 -12.81 -8.76 -26.27
CA LYS A 202 -14.21 -8.52 -26.63
C LYS A 202 -15.17 -9.13 -25.62
N ASP A 203 -16.23 -8.39 -25.31
CA ASP A 203 -17.34 -8.86 -24.46
C ASP A 203 -18.02 -10.10 -25.07
N GLY A 204 -18.33 -11.07 -24.23
CA GLY A 204 -18.94 -12.34 -24.61
C GLY A 204 -18.02 -13.31 -25.37
N VAL A 205 -16.78 -12.91 -25.67
CA VAL A 205 -15.78 -13.74 -26.35
C VAL A 205 -14.58 -13.97 -25.43
N ASP A 206 -13.87 -12.90 -25.10
CA ASP A 206 -12.65 -12.97 -24.29
C ASP A 206 -12.94 -12.72 -22.81
N TYR A 207 -14.01 -12.01 -22.49
CA TYR A 207 -14.47 -11.87 -21.11
C TYR A 207 -15.99 -11.99 -21.00
N ILE A 208 -16.46 -12.40 -19.83
CA ILE A 208 -17.87 -12.54 -19.49
C ILE A 208 -18.15 -11.63 -18.30
N ARG A 209 -19.16 -10.77 -18.45
CA ARG A 209 -19.67 -9.95 -17.36
C ARG A 209 -20.60 -10.76 -16.47
N GLN A 210 -20.53 -10.53 -15.15
CA GLN A 210 -21.45 -11.15 -14.17
C GLN A 210 -21.57 -12.67 -14.39
N LEU A 211 -20.43 -13.36 -14.44
CA LEU A 211 -20.40 -14.81 -14.66
C LEU A 211 -21.01 -15.53 -13.45
N GLY A 212 -22.10 -16.27 -13.65
CA GLY A 212 -22.70 -17.05 -12.56
C GLY A 212 -21.85 -18.26 -12.16
N ILE A 213 -21.21 -18.19 -10.99
CA ILE A 213 -20.43 -19.29 -10.39
C ILE A 213 -21.32 -20.02 -9.39
N HIS A 214 -21.41 -21.35 -9.49
CA HIS A 214 -22.11 -22.15 -8.50
C HIS A 214 -21.21 -22.38 -7.29
N VAL A 215 -21.70 -22.00 -6.10
CA VAL A 215 -20.98 -22.19 -4.84
C VAL A 215 -21.87 -22.95 -3.88
N GLY A 216 -21.46 -24.16 -3.49
CA GLY A 216 -22.22 -25.01 -2.58
C GLY A 216 -23.63 -25.37 -3.08
N SER A 217 -24.57 -25.57 -2.15
CA SER A 217 -25.95 -25.97 -2.47
C SER A 217 -26.83 -24.78 -2.89
N GLY A 218 -26.69 -24.36 -4.15
CA GLY A 218 -27.66 -23.48 -4.83
C GLY A 218 -27.37 -21.97 -4.79
N HIS A 219 -26.28 -21.52 -4.17
CA HIS A 219 -25.89 -20.10 -4.24
C HIS A 219 -25.10 -19.81 -5.51
N ARG A 220 -25.42 -18.68 -6.15
CA ARG A 220 -24.63 -18.12 -7.24
C ARG A 220 -23.96 -16.84 -6.80
N VAL A 221 -22.69 -16.71 -7.16
CA VAL A 221 -21.93 -15.48 -7.02
C VAL A 221 -21.49 -15.01 -8.41
N PHE A 222 -21.26 -13.71 -8.54
CA PHE A 222 -21.07 -13.06 -9.83
C PHE A 222 -19.90 -12.07 -9.72
N PRO A 223 -18.67 -12.43 -10.15
CA PRO A 223 -17.64 -11.43 -10.40
C PRO A 223 -18.11 -10.46 -11.48
N ASP A 224 -17.70 -9.20 -11.40
CA ASP A 224 -18.07 -8.20 -12.41
C ASP A 224 -17.56 -8.63 -13.79
N PHE A 225 -16.30 -9.09 -13.88
CA PHE A 225 -15.73 -9.65 -15.11
C PHE A 225 -14.88 -10.90 -14.84
N ALA A 226 -15.05 -11.90 -15.71
CA ALA A 226 -14.18 -13.07 -15.80
C ALA A 226 -13.54 -13.12 -17.20
N VAL A 227 -12.20 -13.00 -17.28
CA VAL A 227 -11.45 -12.94 -18.55
C VAL A 227 -10.80 -14.30 -18.86
N TYR A 228 -10.95 -14.75 -20.09
CA TYR A 228 -10.56 -16.06 -20.60
C TYR A 228 -11.20 -17.19 -19.79
N TYR A 229 -12.53 -17.18 -19.68
CA TYR A 229 -13.26 -18.24 -19.01
C TYR A 229 -13.31 -19.52 -19.86
N ASN A 230 -12.82 -20.63 -19.32
CA ASN A 230 -12.93 -21.96 -19.89
C ASN A 230 -14.13 -22.68 -19.27
N LYS A 231 -15.23 -22.78 -20.03
CA LYS A 231 -16.47 -23.44 -19.60
C LYS A 231 -16.30 -24.94 -19.29
N ARG A 232 -15.31 -25.63 -19.89
CA ARG A 232 -15.12 -27.08 -19.67
C ARG A 232 -14.46 -27.37 -18.33
N GLU A 233 -13.51 -26.53 -17.94
CA GLU A 233 -12.74 -26.67 -16.70
C GLU A 233 -13.31 -25.82 -15.57
N GLU A 234 -14.28 -24.95 -15.89
CA GLU A 234 -14.80 -23.92 -15.00
C GLU A 234 -13.69 -23.04 -14.40
N THR A 235 -12.69 -22.71 -15.21
CA THR A 235 -11.56 -21.87 -14.82
C THR A 235 -11.61 -20.53 -15.53
N THR A 236 -11.04 -19.49 -14.93
CA THR A 236 -10.82 -18.21 -15.60
C THR A 236 -9.44 -17.68 -15.25
N ARG A 237 -8.80 -16.99 -16.18
CA ARG A 237 -7.45 -16.48 -15.96
C ARG A 237 -7.43 -15.28 -15.02
N VAL A 238 -8.34 -14.33 -15.25
CA VAL A 238 -8.40 -13.05 -14.55
C VAL A 238 -9.80 -12.82 -14.01
N ILE A 239 -9.88 -12.43 -12.74
CA ILE A 239 -11.08 -11.87 -12.11
C ILE A 239 -10.90 -10.37 -12.00
N ILE A 240 -11.92 -9.61 -12.41
CA ILE A 240 -11.95 -8.16 -12.21
C ILE A 240 -13.16 -7.78 -11.39
N GLU A 241 -12.95 -6.95 -10.37
CA GLU A 241 -13.99 -6.32 -9.56
C GLU A 241 -13.86 -4.79 -9.68
N ALA A 242 -14.98 -4.12 -9.94
CA ALA A 242 -15.05 -2.67 -10.07
C ALA A 242 -15.79 -2.07 -8.86
N LYS A 243 -15.22 -1.03 -8.26
CA LYS A 243 -15.85 -0.25 -7.18
C LYS A 243 -15.88 1.22 -7.56
N LEU A 244 -16.78 2.02 -6.99
CA LEU A 244 -16.86 3.45 -7.34
C LEU A 244 -15.59 4.16 -6.89
N HIS A 245 -15.21 3.96 -5.62
CA HIS A 245 -14.01 4.56 -5.04
C HIS A 245 -13.62 3.82 -3.76
N MET A 246 -12.48 3.12 -3.79
CA MET A 246 -11.89 2.47 -2.61
C MET A 246 -11.04 3.49 -1.84
N LYS A 247 -11.70 4.34 -1.06
CA LYS A 247 -11.10 5.47 -0.34
C LYS A 247 -10.14 5.02 0.76
N THR A 248 -10.48 3.94 1.44
CA THR A 248 -9.75 3.44 2.59
C THR A 248 -9.13 2.08 2.30
N ARG A 249 -8.15 1.70 3.12
CA ARG A 249 -7.58 0.36 3.10
C ARG A 249 -8.65 -0.70 3.34
N ALA A 250 -9.55 -0.49 4.28
CA ALA A 250 -10.65 -1.42 4.56
C ALA A 250 -11.54 -1.66 3.33
N ASP A 251 -11.78 -0.62 2.51
CA ASP A 251 -12.52 -0.76 1.25
C ASP A 251 -11.76 -1.65 0.25
N VAL A 252 -10.44 -1.45 0.13
CA VAL A 252 -9.57 -2.28 -0.73
C VAL A 252 -9.54 -3.72 -0.25
N GLU A 253 -9.39 -3.96 1.06
CA GLU A 253 -9.34 -5.29 1.64
C GLU A 253 -10.68 -6.03 1.44
N ALA A 254 -11.81 -5.34 1.64
CA ALA A 254 -13.13 -5.90 1.39
C ALA A 254 -13.31 -6.32 -0.09
N ALA A 255 -12.95 -5.45 -1.03
CA ALA A 255 -12.98 -5.76 -2.46
C ALA A 255 -12.01 -6.89 -2.83
N PHE A 256 -10.82 -6.92 -2.23
CA PHE A 256 -9.86 -8.00 -2.41
C PHE A 256 -10.41 -9.35 -1.94
N PHE A 257 -11.01 -9.42 -0.76
CA PHE A 257 -11.57 -10.68 -0.25
C PHE A 257 -12.75 -11.17 -1.11
N GLN A 258 -13.57 -10.24 -1.60
CA GLN A 258 -14.65 -10.56 -2.54
C GLN A 258 -14.08 -11.19 -3.83
N ALA A 259 -13.16 -10.49 -4.50
CA ALA A 259 -12.54 -10.97 -5.73
C ALA A 259 -11.71 -12.25 -5.54
N ARG A 260 -11.02 -12.38 -4.41
CA ARG A 260 -10.24 -13.57 -4.03
C ARG A 260 -11.13 -14.79 -3.89
N SER A 261 -12.33 -14.66 -3.35
CA SER A 261 -13.28 -15.78 -3.27
C SER A 261 -13.58 -16.34 -4.67
N TYR A 262 -13.84 -15.47 -5.65
CA TYR A 262 -14.09 -15.87 -7.03
C TYR A 262 -12.85 -16.45 -7.69
N ALA A 263 -11.70 -15.82 -7.51
CA ALA A 263 -10.43 -16.25 -8.07
C ALA A 263 -10.00 -17.64 -7.57
N LEU A 264 -10.25 -17.96 -6.31
CA LEU A 264 -9.96 -19.30 -5.78
C LEU A 264 -10.90 -20.36 -6.36
N ASN A 265 -12.20 -20.06 -6.48
CA ASN A 265 -13.18 -20.99 -7.07
C ASN A 265 -12.89 -21.27 -8.55
N LEU A 266 -12.45 -20.26 -9.31
CA LEU A 266 -12.17 -20.36 -10.74
C LEU A 266 -10.68 -20.54 -11.07
N GLN A 267 -9.86 -20.87 -10.07
CA GLN A 267 -8.41 -21.14 -10.20
C GLN A 267 -7.64 -20.04 -10.95
N SER A 268 -7.98 -18.79 -10.71
CA SER A 268 -7.41 -17.65 -11.42
C SER A 268 -5.97 -17.35 -11.03
N ARG A 269 -5.25 -16.77 -11.99
CA ARG A 269 -3.85 -16.35 -11.82
C ARG A 269 -3.74 -14.88 -11.43
N VAL A 270 -4.75 -14.08 -11.77
CA VAL A 270 -4.73 -12.63 -11.58
C VAL A 270 -6.05 -12.16 -10.98
N ILE A 271 -5.97 -11.30 -9.98
CA ILE A 271 -7.09 -10.48 -9.51
C ILE A 271 -6.78 -9.04 -9.91
N VAL A 272 -7.76 -8.36 -10.50
CA VAL A 272 -7.72 -6.93 -10.76
C VAL A 272 -8.85 -6.28 -9.97
N LEU A 273 -8.51 -5.31 -9.13
CA LEU A 273 -9.50 -4.40 -8.55
C LEU A 273 -9.35 -3.07 -9.25
N CYS A 274 -10.45 -2.42 -9.59
CA CYS A 274 -10.39 -1.08 -10.15
C CYS A 274 -11.43 -0.17 -9.54
N ASP A 275 -11.09 1.10 -9.44
CA ASP A 275 -12.03 2.16 -9.10
C ASP A 275 -11.84 3.36 -10.01
N LYS A 276 -12.55 4.46 -9.73
CA LYS A 276 -12.47 5.66 -10.56
C LYS A 276 -11.06 6.25 -10.68
N ILE A 277 -10.16 5.99 -9.73
CA ILE A 277 -8.82 6.59 -9.67
C ILE A 277 -7.74 5.62 -10.18
N ARG A 278 -7.85 4.33 -9.85
CA ARG A 278 -6.73 3.38 -10.00
C ARG A 278 -7.15 1.96 -10.32
N ILE A 279 -6.15 1.19 -10.73
CA ILE A 279 -6.18 -0.25 -10.97
C ILE A 279 -5.16 -0.89 -10.03
N LEU A 280 -5.55 -1.94 -9.32
CA LEU A 280 -4.72 -2.74 -8.43
C LEU A 280 -4.68 -4.18 -8.95
N VAL A 281 -3.49 -4.72 -9.12
CA VAL A 281 -3.28 -6.05 -9.70
C VAL A 281 -2.56 -6.95 -8.71
N TYR A 282 -3.17 -8.09 -8.43
CA TYR A 282 -2.64 -9.11 -7.53
C TYR A 282 -2.36 -10.39 -8.32
N LEU A 283 -1.11 -10.85 -8.24
CA LEU A 283 -0.68 -12.06 -8.90
C LEU A 283 -0.75 -13.25 -7.94
N ASN A 284 -1.24 -14.37 -8.44
CA ASN A 284 -1.17 -15.64 -7.73
C ASN A 284 0.27 -16.16 -7.78
N ARG A 285 0.94 -16.22 -6.64
CA ARG A 285 2.27 -16.81 -6.49
C ARG A 285 2.13 -18.06 -5.62
N ASN A 286 2.48 -19.22 -6.18
CA ASN A 286 2.44 -20.51 -5.48
C ASN A 286 1.09 -20.86 -4.83
N GLY A 287 -0.02 -20.51 -5.49
CA GLY A 287 -1.38 -20.83 -5.01
C GLY A 287 -1.98 -19.78 -4.07
N ALA A 288 -1.29 -18.67 -3.81
CA ALA A 288 -1.77 -17.60 -2.94
C ALA A 288 -1.68 -16.22 -3.58
N PHE A 289 -2.65 -15.36 -3.28
CA PHE A 289 -2.63 -13.93 -3.60
C PHE A 289 -2.15 -13.14 -2.39
N ASN A 290 -1.11 -12.32 -2.56
CA ASN A 290 -0.61 -11.42 -1.51
C ASN A 290 -1.33 -10.07 -1.56
N MET A 291 -2.12 -9.76 -0.53
CA MET A 291 -2.90 -8.52 -0.42
C MET A 291 -2.03 -7.26 -0.19
N ILE A 292 -0.79 -7.43 0.27
CA ILE A 292 0.00 -6.34 0.86
C ILE A 292 0.57 -5.40 -0.21
N ASN A 293 1.07 -5.95 -1.33
CA ASN A 293 1.78 -5.20 -2.36
C ASN A 293 1.17 -5.47 -3.76
N PRO A 294 -0.01 -4.93 -4.08
CA PRO A 294 -0.50 -4.97 -5.46
C PRO A 294 0.41 -4.17 -6.39
N ILE A 295 0.47 -4.58 -7.65
CA ILE A 295 0.97 -3.70 -8.70
C ILE A 295 -0.12 -2.66 -8.96
N GLN A 296 0.22 -1.38 -8.79
CA GLN A 296 -0.74 -0.28 -8.92
C GLN A 296 -0.52 0.48 -10.23
N PHE A 297 -1.63 0.83 -10.89
CA PHE A 297 -1.66 1.71 -12.05
C PHE A 297 -2.74 2.77 -11.86
N GLY A 298 -2.52 3.92 -12.47
CA GLY A 298 -3.49 5.00 -12.64
C GLY A 298 -4.07 4.90 -14.03
N TRP A 299 -5.29 5.36 -14.22
CA TRP A 299 -5.88 5.36 -15.56
C TRP A 299 -5.05 6.18 -16.56
N ASN A 300 -4.46 7.29 -16.11
CA ASN A 300 -3.58 8.13 -16.92
C ASN A 300 -2.25 7.44 -17.28
N ASP A 301 -1.81 6.42 -16.53
CA ASP A 301 -0.61 5.64 -16.88
C ASP A 301 -0.80 4.84 -18.17
N MET A 302 -2.04 4.58 -18.57
CA MET A 302 -2.33 3.85 -19.80
C MET A 302 -1.93 4.63 -21.07
N ASN A 303 -1.61 5.91 -20.94
CA ASN A 303 -1.02 6.72 -22.00
C ASN A 303 0.49 6.48 -22.17
N LEU A 304 1.15 5.83 -21.18
CA LEU A 304 2.56 5.49 -21.23
C LEU A 304 2.72 4.07 -21.81
N PRO A 305 3.42 3.89 -22.94
CA PRO A 305 3.53 2.59 -23.60
C PRO A 305 4.06 1.47 -22.71
N GLU A 306 4.99 1.76 -21.81
CA GLU A 306 5.58 0.77 -20.91
C GLU A 306 4.56 0.25 -19.88
N LYS A 307 3.88 1.15 -19.17
CA LYS A 307 2.84 0.81 -18.17
C LYS A 307 1.65 0.12 -18.84
N TYR A 308 1.24 0.60 -20.01
CA TYR A 308 0.21 -0.02 -20.85
C TYR A 308 0.56 -1.47 -21.21
N ASN A 309 1.76 -1.70 -21.75
CA ASN A 309 2.21 -3.03 -22.15
C ASN A 309 2.39 -3.96 -20.94
N ALA A 310 2.85 -3.43 -19.80
CA ALA A 310 2.95 -4.20 -18.56
C ALA A 310 1.59 -4.76 -18.13
N LEU A 311 0.55 -3.91 -18.03
CA LEU A 311 -0.80 -4.36 -17.67
C LEU A 311 -1.40 -5.31 -18.71
N LYS A 312 -1.25 -4.98 -20.00
CA LYS A 312 -1.72 -5.82 -21.11
C LYS A 312 -1.12 -7.22 -21.05
N ASN A 313 0.18 -7.33 -20.80
CA ASN A 313 0.86 -8.62 -20.70
C ASN A 313 0.37 -9.42 -19.49
N ILE A 314 0.17 -8.77 -18.33
CA ILE A 314 -0.38 -9.46 -17.15
C ILE A 314 -1.75 -10.06 -17.45
N ILE A 315 -2.63 -9.32 -18.12
CA ILE A 315 -3.98 -9.79 -18.44
C ILE A 315 -3.96 -10.88 -19.53
N ASN A 316 -3.17 -10.71 -20.59
CA ASN A 316 -3.20 -11.58 -21.78
C ASN A 316 -2.29 -12.82 -21.75
N GLN A 317 -1.24 -12.89 -20.91
CA GLN A 317 -0.20 -13.95 -21.00
C GLN A 317 -0.40 -15.15 -20.06
#